data_AF-A0A816PH42-F1
#
_entry.id   AF-A0A816PH42-F1
#
_cell.length_a   1.000
_cell.length_b   1.000
_cell.length_c   1.000
_cell.angle_alpha   90.00
_cell.angle_beta   90.00
_cell.angle_gamma   90.00
#
_symmetry.space_group_name_H-M   'P 1'
#
loop_
_entity.id
_entity.type
_entity.pdbx_description
1 polymer ?
#
loop_
_entity_poly.entity_id
_entity_poly.type
_entity_poly.pdbx_seq_one_letter_code
_entity_poly.pdbx_strand_id
1 'polypeptide(L)'
;MESSEREELGSFLTAVPPVDFCCVYGSTLHPNNQDKSKMVDYILGVSDPMQWHSQNLKMNSHHYASWMVHLGGARLITEVADKVGVGVHFNPFVTWTDRKLKYGVVRMNDLVQDILDWNRFYLSGRLQKPLHLLVDNLDIEDVNSVNKRAALSAALLLLPSKFTQEDLYAKICSLSYMGDLRMLFAEDTNKVNKIVKGQFDLFQSMYKPFLQECETKNLLRFSSAETNLVQDSSLSSSRSLVSSLPASVRSQMSKLLGEKKILSETGRVSREVCIGSREEAAKCMEKVMKRRVMVSSARQAVSGFLAAGAINATVYLSQKMRKAWNSRS
;
A
#
# COMPACT_ATOMS: atom_id res chain seq x y z
N MET A 1 14.35 0.77 23.76
CA MET A 1 13.18 -0.13 23.63
C MET A 1 12.95 -0.53 22.17
N GLU A 2 13.07 0.40 21.20
CA GLU A 2 12.97 0.09 19.76
C GLU A 2 14.04 -0.86 19.20
N SER A 3 15.27 -0.88 19.77
CA SER A 3 16.35 -1.73 19.28
C SER A 3 16.09 -3.24 19.47
N SER A 4 15.57 -3.62 20.64
CA SER A 4 15.29 -5.03 20.98
C SER A 4 14.11 -5.60 20.17
N GLU A 5 13.08 -4.81 19.91
CA GLU A 5 11.96 -5.23 19.05
C GLU A 5 12.39 -5.35 17.59
N ARG A 6 13.20 -4.42 17.10
CA ARG A 6 13.78 -4.49 15.74
C ARG A 6 14.65 -5.73 15.57
N GLU A 7 15.47 -6.08 16.56
CA GLU A 7 16.27 -7.31 16.55
C GLU A 7 15.39 -8.56 16.57
N GLU A 8 14.34 -8.60 17.39
CA GLU A 8 13.39 -9.72 17.44
C GLU A 8 12.71 -9.92 16.07
N LEU A 9 12.18 -8.86 15.46
CA LEU A 9 11.57 -8.89 14.13
C LEU A 9 12.58 -9.23 13.03
N GLY A 10 13.81 -8.74 13.15
CA GLY A 10 14.91 -8.99 12.23
C GLY A 10 15.41 -10.43 12.25
N SER A 11 15.28 -11.15 13.38
CA SER A 11 15.74 -12.53 13.53
C SER A 11 15.15 -13.49 12.49
N PHE A 12 13.92 -13.22 12.02
CA PHE A 12 13.29 -14.02 10.96
C PHE A 12 14.09 -14.01 9.65
N LEU A 13 14.85 -12.93 9.38
CA LEU A 13 15.64 -12.82 8.15
C LEU A 13 16.81 -13.80 8.09
N THR A 14 17.23 -14.39 9.23
CA THR A 14 18.22 -15.47 9.23
C THR A 14 17.62 -16.82 8.83
N ALA A 15 16.29 -16.93 8.81
CA ALA A 15 15.56 -18.15 8.48
C ALA A 15 15.22 -18.29 6.99
N VAL A 16 15.46 -17.25 6.19
CA VAL A 16 15.11 -17.19 4.77
C VAL A 16 16.31 -16.74 3.94
N PRO A 17 16.29 -16.92 2.60
CA PRO A 17 17.37 -16.40 1.77
C PRO A 17 17.47 -14.87 1.83
N PRO A 18 18.63 -14.28 1.48
CA PRO A 18 18.86 -12.84 1.54
C PRO A 18 17.81 -12.01 0.80
N VAL A 19 17.58 -10.79 1.30
CA VAL A 19 16.59 -9.84 0.77
C VAL A 19 17.25 -8.47 0.58
N ASP A 20 16.74 -7.72 -0.39
CA ASP A 20 17.20 -6.35 -0.69
C ASP A 20 16.35 -5.29 0.03
N PHE A 21 15.13 -5.66 0.43
CA PHE A 21 14.21 -4.83 1.18
C PHE A 21 13.38 -5.69 2.13
N CYS A 22 13.14 -5.20 3.33
CA CYS A 22 12.23 -5.85 4.28
C CYS A 22 11.52 -4.81 5.13
N CYS A 23 10.19 -4.87 5.15
CA CYS A 23 9.39 -4.11 6.10
C CYS A 23 8.35 -4.98 6.81
N VAL A 24 8.08 -4.63 8.06
CA VAL A 24 7.02 -5.20 8.89
C VAL A 24 5.86 -4.23 8.97
N TYR A 25 4.66 -4.79 8.89
CA TYR A 25 3.46 -4.00 8.97
C TYR A 25 2.28 -4.70 9.64
N GLY A 26 1.21 -3.92 9.84
CA GLY A 26 -0.05 -4.42 10.34
C GLY A 26 -0.26 -4.09 11.80
N SER A 27 -1.11 -4.86 12.47
CA SER A 27 -1.57 -4.56 13.83
C SER A 27 -0.50 -4.74 14.91
N THR A 28 0.65 -5.31 14.56
CA THR A 28 1.80 -5.48 15.45
C THR A 28 2.51 -4.16 15.73
N LEU A 29 2.36 -3.16 14.85
CA LEU A 29 2.89 -1.81 15.02
C LEU A 29 2.10 -0.93 15.99
N HIS A 30 1.03 -1.44 16.60
CA HIS A 30 0.25 -0.66 17.56
C HIS A 30 0.97 -0.67 18.91
N PRO A 31 1.22 0.51 19.54
CA PRO A 31 1.91 0.60 20.83
C PRO A 31 1.26 -0.23 21.95
N ASN A 32 -0.07 -0.44 21.86
CA ASN A 32 -0.83 -1.20 22.84
C ASN A 32 -0.95 -2.71 22.50
N ASN A 33 -0.22 -3.20 21.50
CA ASN A 33 -0.35 -4.59 21.07
C ASN A 33 0.66 -5.51 21.76
N GLN A 34 0.39 -5.85 23.03
CA GLN A 34 1.14 -6.90 23.76
C GLN A 34 0.72 -8.32 23.37
N ASP A 35 -0.27 -8.46 22.49
CA ASP A 35 -0.82 -9.74 22.08
C ASP A 35 0.06 -10.42 21.02
N LYS A 36 0.94 -11.33 21.49
CA LYS A 36 1.79 -12.19 20.67
C LYS A 36 1.01 -13.16 19.77
N SER A 37 -0.31 -13.33 19.97
CA SER A 37 -1.13 -14.19 19.11
C SER A 37 -1.43 -13.59 17.74
N LYS A 38 -1.22 -12.28 17.56
CA LYS A 38 -1.44 -11.61 16.27
C LYS A 38 -0.32 -11.90 15.29
N MET A 39 -0.74 -12.22 14.07
CA MET A 39 0.17 -12.51 12.97
C MET A 39 0.96 -11.24 12.58
N VAL A 40 2.27 -11.38 12.41
CA VAL A 40 3.17 -10.33 11.92
C VAL A 40 3.23 -10.41 10.39
N ASP A 41 2.93 -9.30 9.69
CA ASP A 41 2.98 -9.26 8.23
C ASP A 41 4.30 -8.63 7.74
N TYR A 42 5.00 -9.30 6.82
CA TYR A 42 6.24 -8.85 6.19
C TYR A 42 6.07 -8.65 4.68
N ILE A 43 6.78 -7.69 4.11
CA ILE A 43 7.10 -7.64 2.67
C ILE A 43 8.60 -7.79 2.53
N LEU A 44 9.02 -8.76 1.71
CA LEU A 44 10.39 -9.05 1.34
C LEU A 44 10.57 -8.67 -0.13
N GLY A 45 11.41 -7.68 -0.40
CA GLY A 45 11.82 -7.30 -1.74
C GLY A 45 13.10 -8.01 -2.13
N VAL A 46 13.11 -8.64 -3.30
CA VAL A 46 14.22 -9.47 -3.78
C VAL A 46 14.52 -9.19 -5.26
N SER A 47 15.77 -9.32 -5.66
CA SER A 47 16.19 -9.11 -7.05
C SER A 47 15.55 -10.10 -8.03
N ASP A 48 15.59 -11.40 -7.71
CA ASP A 48 14.94 -12.46 -8.50
C ASP A 48 14.07 -13.40 -7.62
N PRO A 49 12.74 -13.22 -7.62
CA PRO A 49 11.83 -14.08 -6.88
C PRO A 49 11.93 -15.57 -7.25
N MET A 50 12.24 -15.91 -8.50
CA MET A 50 12.33 -17.32 -8.91
C MET A 50 13.55 -17.99 -8.28
N GLN A 51 14.71 -17.34 -8.34
CA GLN A 51 15.91 -17.82 -7.66
C GLN A 51 15.72 -17.85 -6.14
N TRP A 52 15.14 -16.79 -5.57
CA TRP A 52 14.88 -16.70 -4.14
C TRP A 52 13.95 -17.81 -3.65
N HIS A 53 12.85 -18.06 -4.36
CA HIS A 53 11.94 -19.16 -4.04
C HIS A 53 12.58 -20.53 -4.22
N SER A 54 13.48 -20.72 -5.19
CA SER A 54 14.24 -21.96 -5.34
C SER A 54 15.11 -22.25 -4.11
N GLN A 55 15.78 -21.22 -3.57
CA GLN A 55 16.57 -21.34 -2.34
C GLN A 55 15.68 -21.56 -1.12
N ASN A 56 14.60 -20.78 -0.98
CA ASN A 56 13.69 -20.89 0.15
C ASN A 56 12.94 -22.22 0.17
N LEU A 57 12.68 -22.86 -0.98
CA LEU A 57 12.13 -24.21 -1.02
C LEU A 57 13.08 -25.27 -0.45
N LYS A 58 14.40 -25.09 -0.58
CA LYS A 58 15.40 -26.00 0.01
C LYS A 58 15.47 -25.85 1.53
N MET A 59 15.33 -24.62 2.02
CA MET A 59 15.38 -24.31 3.46
C MET A 59 14.05 -24.58 4.15
N ASN A 60 12.95 -24.22 3.49
CA ASN A 60 11.64 -24.05 4.09
C ASN A 60 10.50 -24.51 3.15
N SER A 61 10.60 -25.70 2.56
CA SER A 61 9.56 -26.25 1.68
C SER A 61 8.16 -26.24 2.30
N HIS A 62 8.07 -26.44 3.63
CA HIS A 62 6.83 -26.47 4.40
C HIS A 62 6.12 -25.10 4.51
N HIS A 63 6.77 -23.99 4.14
CA HIS A 63 6.12 -22.67 4.05
C HIS A 63 5.15 -22.57 2.86
N TYR A 64 5.25 -23.49 1.89
CA TYR A 64 4.50 -23.45 0.64
C TYR A 64 3.38 -24.49 0.63
N ALA A 65 2.33 -24.22 -0.15
CA ALA A 65 1.33 -25.25 -0.42
C ALA A 65 1.97 -26.44 -1.13
N SER A 66 1.76 -27.65 -0.59
CA SER A 66 2.37 -28.89 -1.07
C SER A 66 2.24 -29.08 -2.59
N TRP A 67 1.07 -28.79 -3.16
CA TRP A 67 0.83 -28.95 -4.60
C TRP A 67 1.74 -28.06 -5.48
N MET A 68 2.06 -26.84 -5.03
CA MET A 68 2.96 -25.95 -5.77
C MET A 68 4.38 -26.50 -5.78
N VAL A 69 4.82 -27.03 -4.64
CA VAL A 69 6.15 -27.64 -4.49
C VAL A 69 6.32 -28.80 -5.48
N HIS A 70 5.34 -29.70 -5.56
CA HIS A 70 5.43 -30.92 -6.37
C HIS A 70 5.17 -30.70 -7.87
N LEU A 71 4.31 -29.75 -8.27
CA LEU A 71 3.96 -29.56 -9.69
C LEU A 71 4.91 -28.66 -10.46
N GLY A 72 5.54 -27.67 -9.82
CA GLY A 72 6.37 -26.71 -10.56
C GLY A 72 7.32 -25.86 -9.73
N GLY A 73 7.36 -26.06 -8.40
CA GLY A 73 8.29 -25.40 -7.49
C GLY A 73 8.34 -23.88 -7.68
N ALA A 74 9.55 -23.34 -7.65
CA ALA A 74 9.81 -21.90 -7.68
C ALA A 74 9.24 -21.19 -8.92
N ARG A 75 9.25 -21.87 -10.08
CA ARG A 75 8.71 -21.32 -11.33
C ARG A 75 7.21 -21.10 -11.22
N LEU A 76 6.47 -22.12 -10.78
CA LEU A 76 5.02 -22.03 -10.64
C LEU A 76 4.62 -20.98 -9.58
N ILE A 77 5.31 -20.94 -8.46
CA ILE A 77 5.10 -19.94 -7.39
C ILE A 77 5.23 -18.51 -7.95
N THR A 78 6.32 -18.27 -8.68
CA THR A 78 6.59 -16.95 -9.27
C THR A 78 5.58 -16.60 -10.36
N GLU A 79 5.26 -17.55 -11.25
CA GLU A 79 4.27 -17.34 -12.32
C GLU A 79 2.87 -17.05 -11.78
N VAL A 80 2.45 -17.70 -10.68
CA VAL A 80 1.16 -17.41 -10.04
C VAL A 80 1.16 -15.98 -9.49
N ALA A 81 2.21 -15.57 -8.78
CA ALA A 81 2.33 -14.21 -8.26
C ALA A 81 2.28 -13.16 -9.39
N ASP A 82 3.05 -13.35 -10.45
CA ASP A 82 3.24 -12.37 -11.52
C ASP A 82 2.03 -12.28 -12.46
N LYS A 83 1.52 -13.43 -12.92
CA LYS A 83 0.50 -13.53 -13.98
C LYS A 83 -0.91 -13.52 -13.42
N VAL A 84 -1.15 -14.13 -12.25
CA VAL A 84 -2.48 -14.18 -11.63
C VAL A 84 -2.63 -13.08 -10.58
N GLY A 85 -1.65 -12.97 -9.69
CA GLY A 85 -1.65 -12.00 -8.59
C GLY A 85 -1.21 -10.60 -8.99
N VAL A 86 -0.70 -9.88 -7.99
CA VAL A 86 -0.17 -8.52 -8.13
C VAL A 86 1.37 -8.48 -8.06
N GLY A 87 2.04 -9.59 -8.37
CA GLY A 87 3.52 -9.70 -8.34
C GLY A 87 4.06 -10.01 -6.95
N VAL A 88 3.19 -10.50 -6.04
CA VAL A 88 3.57 -10.83 -4.66
C VAL A 88 3.05 -12.21 -4.31
N HIS A 89 3.97 -13.13 -4.00
CA HIS A 89 3.62 -14.43 -3.41
C HIS A 89 3.62 -14.33 -1.89
N PHE A 90 2.52 -14.69 -1.22
CA PHE A 90 2.48 -14.73 0.23
C PHE A 90 2.55 -16.15 0.77
N ASN A 91 3.41 -16.36 1.76
CA ASN A 91 3.42 -17.54 2.62
C ASN A 91 2.78 -17.17 3.96
N PRO A 92 1.50 -17.54 4.20
CA PRO A 92 0.82 -17.29 5.46
C PRO A 92 1.08 -18.38 6.49
N PHE A 93 0.80 -18.10 7.77
CA PHE A 93 0.81 -19.06 8.87
C PHE A 93 2.15 -19.73 9.14
N VAL A 94 3.23 -19.03 8.85
CA VAL A 94 4.59 -19.48 9.14
C VAL A 94 4.85 -19.26 10.63
N THR A 95 5.35 -20.27 11.33
CA THR A 95 5.69 -20.12 12.76
C THR A 95 7.17 -19.86 12.90
N TRP A 96 7.54 -18.79 13.60
CA TRP A 96 8.93 -18.46 13.93
C TRP A 96 8.98 -17.90 15.35
N THR A 97 9.85 -18.45 16.20
CA THR A 97 10.04 -18.00 17.60
C THR A 97 8.72 -17.72 18.33
N ASP A 98 7.81 -18.71 18.31
CA ASP A 98 6.47 -18.67 18.91
C ASP A 98 5.50 -17.59 18.38
N ARG A 99 5.84 -16.95 17.26
CA ARG A 99 4.98 -16.01 16.55
C ARG A 99 4.49 -16.60 15.25
N LYS A 100 3.25 -16.28 14.90
CA LYS A 100 2.71 -16.52 13.55
C LYS A 100 3.10 -15.36 12.65
N LEU A 101 3.64 -15.66 11.49
CA LEU A 101 4.08 -14.71 10.50
C LEU A 101 3.36 -14.97 9.17
N LYS A 102 3.28 -13.91 8.38
CA LYS A 102 2.98 -13.97 6.96
C LYS A 102 3.98 -13.08 6.24
N TYR A 103 4.67 -13.61 5.25
CA TYR A 103 5.59 -12.81 4.45
C TYR A 103 5.24 -12.87 2.97
N GLY A 104 5.27 -11.71 2.31
CA GLY A 104 5.09 -11.55 0.88
C GLY A 104 6.42 -11.33 0.19
N VAL A 105 6.69 -12.05 -0.89
CA VAL A 105 7.92 -11.90 -1.69
C VAL A 105 7.58 -11.18 -2.99
N VAL A 106 8.31 -10.09 -3.28
CA VAL A 106 8.11 -9.25 -4.47
C VAL A 106 9.45 -8.97 -5.16
N ARG A 107 9.44 -8.86 -6.49
CA ARG A 107 10.58 -8.37 -7.25
C ARG A 107 10.85 -6.90 -6.93
N MET A 108 12.10 -6.51 -6.66
CA MET A 108 12.44 -5.11 -6.35
C MET A 108 11.97 -4.12 -7.42
N ASN A 109 12.16 -4.45 -8.69
CA ASN A 109 11.69 -3.60 -9.78
C ASN A 109 10.16 -3.40 -9.74
N ASP A 110 9.39 -4.45 -9.46
CA ASP A 110 7.92 -4.35 -9.40
C ASP A 110 7.46 -3.53 -8.19
N LEU A 111 8.16 -3.64 -7.05
CA LEU A 111 7.93 -2.79 -5.88
C LEU A 111 8.16 -1.31 -6.22
N VAL A 112 9.31 -0.98 -6.80
CA VAL A 112 9.68 0.40 -7.18
C VAL A 112 8.68 0.96 -8.21
N GLN A 113 8.35 0.20 -9.24
CA GLN A 113 7.39 0.60 -10.26
C GLN A 113 5.99 0.82 -9.67
N ASP A 114 5.56 -0.01 -8.71
CA ASP A 114 4.28 0.23 -8.04
C ASP A 114 4.32 1.49 -7.17
N ILE A 115 5.44 1.78 -6.48
CA ILE A 115 5.63 3.00 -5.69
C ILE A 115 5.55 4.25 -6.57
N LEU A 116 6.25 4.26 -7.70
CA LEU A 116 6.37 5.41 -8.59
C LEU A 116 5.12 5.66 -9.44
N ASP A 117 4.56 4.60 -10.03
CA ASP A 117 3.50 4.72 -11.03
C ASP A 117 2.12 4.31 -10.54
N TRP A 118 2.02 3.64 -9.39
CA TRP A 118 0.78 3.05 -8.88
C TRP A 118 0.17 2.02 -9.82
N ASN A 119 0.92 1.36 -10.69
CA ASN A 119 0.35 0.47 -11.73
C ASN A 119 -0.64 -0.56 -11.17
N ARG A 120 -0.30 -1.23 -10.07
CA ARG A 120 -1.18 -2.17 -9.36
C ARG A 120 -1.77 -1.50 -8.11
N PHE A 121 -1.08 -0.55 -7.49
CA PHE A 121 -1.47 0.13 -6.26
C PHE A 121 -1.74 -0.83 -5.09
N TYR A 122 -1.05 -1.98 -5.08
CA TYR A 122 -1.18 -2.95 -4.00
C TYR A 122 -0.14 -2.68 -2.91
N LEU A 123 1.11 -2.45 -3.32
CA LEU A 123 2.22 -2.19 -2.42
C LEU A 123 2.34 -0.69 -2.13
N SER A 124 2.19 0.19 -3.12
CA SER A 124 2.24 1.65 -2.88
C SER A 124 1.22 2.06 -1.82
N GLY A 125 -0.01 1.53 -1.90
CA GLY A 125 -1.03 1.75 -0.87
C GLY A 125 -0.57 1.31 0.52
N ARG A 126 0.16 0.20 0.65
CA ARG A 126 0.74 -0.25 1.94
C ARG A 126 1.85 0.69 2.43
N LEU A 127 2.76 1.11 1.54
CA LEU A 127 3.89 1.98 1.88
C LEU A 127 3.50 3.46 2.13
N GLN A 128 2.23 3.83 1.91
CA GLN A 128 1.63 5.11 2.34
C GLN A 128 1.20 5.11 3.82
N LYS A 129 1.35 3.97 4.52
CA LYS A 129 1.00 3.85 5.94
C LYS A 129 2.26 3.54 6.76
N PRO A 130 2.25 3.83 8.08
CA PRO A 130 3.36 3.51 8.96
C PRO A 130 3.81 2.04 8.86
N LEU A 131 5.12 1.82 8.82
CA LEU A 131 5.77 0.51 8.76
C LEU A 131 7.07 0.53 9.58
N HIS A 132 7.57 -0.65 9.96
CA HIS A 132 8.94 -0.78 10.47
C HIS A 132 9.84 -1.31 9.37
N LEU A 133 10.87 -0.53 9.04
CA LEU A 133 11.86 -0.89 8.04
C LEU A 133 12.98 -1.70 8.70
N LEU A 134 13.22 -2.92 8.20
CA LEU A 134 14.25 -3.81 8.71
C LEU A 134 15.49 -3.80 7.80
N VAL A 135 15.28 -3.83 6.48
CA VAL A 135 16.32 -3.81 5.43
C VAL A 135 15.88 -2.86 4.32
N ASP A 136 16.82 -2.04 3.83
CA ASP A 136 16.59 -1.15 2.69
C ASP A 136 17.90 -0.89 1.93
N ASN A 137 18.29 -1.83 1.07
CA ASN A 137 19.55 -1.75 0.33
C ASN A 137 19.47 -0.88 -0.93
N LEU A 138 18.28 -0.42 -1.31
CA LEU A 138 18.01 0.32 -2.56
C LEU A 138 17.27 1.66 -2.30
N ASP A 139 17.41 2.22 -1.10
CA ASP A 139 16.83 3.51 -0.69
C ASP A 139 15.33 3.63 -1.00
N ILE A 140 14.57 2.56 -0.76
CA ILE A 140 13.13 2.52 -1.00
C ILE A 140 12.39 3.54 -0.15
N GLU A 141 12.88 3.85 1.07
CA GLU A 141 12.31 4.92 1.88
C GLU A 141 12.32 6.28 1.16
N ASP A 142 13.43 6.62 0.50
CA ASP A 142 13.58 7.85 -0.27
C ASP A 142 12.69 7.84 -1.51
N VAL A 143 12.71 6.75 -2.28
CA VAL A 143 11.83 6.56 -3.45
C VAL A 143 10.35 6.69 -3.03
N ASN A 144 9.98 6.17 -1.86
CA ASN A 144 8.63 6.21 -1.33
C ASN A 144 8.16 7.63 -0.94
N SER A 145 9.05 8.62 -0.86
CA SER A 145 8.66 10.03 -0.69
C SER A 145 7.82 10.54 -1.88
N VAL A 146 8.07 10.05 -3.10
CA VAL A 146 7.23 10.36 -4.28
C VAL A 146 5.82 9.82 -4.09
N ASN A 147 5.71 8.58 -3.61
CA ASN A 147 4.43 7.93 -3.31
C ASN A 147 3.65 8.64 -2.20
N LYS A 148 4.32 9.10 -1.13
CA LYS A 148 3.71 9.87 -0.04
C LYS A 148 3.16 11.23 -0.55
N ARG A 149 3.90 11.97 -1.37
CA ARG A 149 3.41 13.22 -2.01
C ARG A 149 2.21 12.98 -2.90
N ALA A 150 2.25 11.93 -3.71
CA ALA A 150 1.14 11.53 -4.56
C ALA A 150 -0.11 11.16 -3.75
N ALA A 151 0.05 10.44 -2.64
CA ALA A 151 -1.03 10.08 -1.73
C ALA A 151 -1.66 11.29 -1.06
N LEU A 152 -0.83 12.24 -0.60
CA LEU A 152 -1.29 13.52 -0.06
C LEU A 152 -2.09 14.29 -1.13
N SER A 153 -1.57 14.38 -2.36
CA SER A 153 -2.26 15.08 -3.46
C SER A 153 -3.61 14.44 -3.80
N ALA A 154 -3.66 13.11 -3.86
CA ALA A 154 -4.89 12.35 -4.06
C ALA A 154 -5.90 12.57 -2.93
N ALA A 155 -5.45 12.55 -1.68
CA ALA A 155 -6.31 12.77 -0.52
C ALA A 155 -6.87 14.19 -0.50
N LEU A 156 -6.03 15.20 -0.76
CA LEU A 156 -6.44 16.59 -0.84
C LEU A 156 -7.53 16.78 -1.90
N LEU A 157 -7.38 16.23 -3.11
CA LEU A 157 -8.40 16.27 -4.16
C LEU A 157 -9.75 15.69 -3.71
N LEU A 158 -9.74 14.64 -2.88
CA LEU A 158 -10.93 13.92 -2.42
C LEU A 158 -11.55 14.49 -1.13
N LEU A 159 -10.87 15.41 -0.45
CA LEU A 159 -11.33 16.04 0.78
C LEU A 159 -12.10 17.34 0.50
N PRO A 160 -13.01 17.75 1.41
CA PRO A 160 -13.64 19.07 1.36
C PRO A 160 -12.62 20.20 1.63
N SER A 161 -13.06 21.46 1.52
CA SER A 161 -12.19 22.63 1.72
C SER A 161 -11.64 22.76 3.14
N LYS A 162 -12.33 22.23 4.15
CA LYS A 162 -11.93 22.22 5.56
C LYS A 162 -12.00 20.81 6.11
N PHE A 163 -10.95 20.35 6.78
CA PHE A 163 -10.84 19.00 7.34
C PHE A 163 -9.81 18.96 8.46
N THR A 164 -9.82 17.91 9.28
CA THR A 164 -8.82 17.72 10.35
C THR A 164 -7.61 16.91 9.86
N GLN A 165 -6.52 16.88 10.63
CA GLN A 165 -5.42 15.94 10.36
C GLN A 165 -5.89 14.48 10.38
N GLU A 166 -6.84 14.13 11.27
CA GLU A 166 -7.41 12.80 11.33
C GLU A 166 -8.15 12.43 10.03
N ASP A 167 -8.97 13.36 9.51
CA ASP A 167 -9.66 13.18 8.22
C ASP A 167 -8.67 12.99 7.07
N LEU A 168 -7.56 13.72 7.09
CA LEU A 168 -6.51 13.61 6.09
C LEU A 168 -5.87 12.22 6.10
N TYR A 169 -5.40 11.77 7.26
CA TYR A 169 -4.74 10.47 7.39
C TYR A 169 -5.72 9.33 7.13
N ALA A 170 -6.99 9.47 7.54
CA ALA A 170 -8.07 8.56 7.19
C ALA A 170 -8.28 8.50 5.68
N LYS A 171 -8.27 9.65 4.99
CA LYS A 171 -8.41 9.69 3.53
C LYS A 171 -7.23 9.01 2.83
N ILE A 172 -5.99 9.32 3.22
CA ILE A 172 -4.78 8.68 2.69
C ILE A 172 -4.85 7.16 2.90
N CYS A 173 -5.13 6.71 4.12
CA CYS A 173 -5.25 5.30 4.44
C CYS A 173 -6.36 4.63 3.60
N SER A 174 -7.50 5.32 3.42
CA SER A 174 -8.64 4.81 2.66
C SER A 174 -8.34 4.56 1.19
N LEU A 175 -7.38 5.27 0.56
CA LEU A 175 -7.03 5.09 -0.85
C LEU A 175 -6.79 3.61 -1.19
N SER A 176 -6.04 2.91 -0.34
CA SER A 176 -5.72 1.47 -0.50
C SER A 176 -6.90 0.52 -0.26
N TYR A 177 -8.04 1.04 0.21
CA TYR A 177 -9.27 0.29 0.47
C TYR A 177 -10.42 0.72 -0.47
N MET A 178 -10.25 1.77 -1.27
CA MET A 178 -11.28 2.28 -2.18
C MET A 178 -11.66 1.22 -3.22
N GLY A 179 -12.79 0.55 -3.07
CA GLY A 179 -13.18 -0.55 -3.98
C GLY A 179 -12.47 -1.88 -3.70
N ASP A 180 -11.77 -1.99 -2.58
CA ASP A 180 -11.21 -3.27 -2.11
C ASP A 180 -12.37 -4.23 -1.83
N LEU A 181 -12.46 -5.30 -2.62
CA LEU A 181 -13.53 -6.28 -2.51
C LEU A 181 -13.57 -6.92 -1.12
N ARG A 182 -12.42 -7.05 -0.45
CA ARG A 182 -12.34 -7.62 0.90
C ARG A 182 -13.09 -6.76 1.93
N MET A 183 -13.23 -5.45 1.71
CA MET A 183 -14.04 -4.60 2.59
C MET A 183 -15.54 -4.96 2.55
N LEU A 184 -16.00 -5.66 1.51
CA LEU A 184 -17.40 -6.09 1.40
C LEU A 184 -17.70 -7.32 2.26
N PHE A 185 -16.73 -8.24 2.41
CA PHE A 185 -16.97 -9.57 3.00
C PHE A 185 -15.94 -10.06 4.03
N ALA A 186 -14.77 -9.44 4.16
CA ALA A 186 -13.62 -10.01 4.87
C ALA A 186 -12.83 -9.02 5.75
N GLU A 187 -13.19 -7.73 5.80
CA GLU A 187 -12.51 -6.74 6.62
C GLU A 187 -13.48 -5.93 7.47
N ASP A 188 -12.96 -5.39 8.57
CA ASP A 188 -13.66 -4.52 9.51
C ASP A 188 -14.00 -3.17 8.83
N THR A 189 -15.27 -2.75 8.87
CA THR A 189 -15.73 -1.50 8.24
C THR A 189 -15.09 -0.26 8.86
N ASN A 190 -14.70 -0.33 10.13
CA ASN A 190 -14.02 0.73 10.88
C ASN A 190 -12.49 0.61 10.83
N LYS A 191 -11.95 -0.29 10.00
CA LYS A 191 -10.52 -0.59 9.94
C LYS A 191 -9.65 0.64 9.66
N VAL A 192 -10.07 1.52 8.75
CA VAL A 192 -9.33 2.74 8.42
C VAL A 192 -9.18 3.63 9.66
N ASN A 193 -10.27 3.89 10.36
CA ASN A 193 -10.28 4.73 11.56
C ASN A 193 -9.46 4.10 12.69
N LYS A 194 -9.54 2.77 12.87
CA LYS A 194 -8.74 2.04 13.87
C LYS A 194 -7.24 2.13 13.58
N ILE A 195 -6.84 2.00 12.32
CA ILE A 195 -5.44 2.15 11.89
C ILE A 195 -4.94 3.56 12.21
N VAL A 196 -5.68 4.59 11.78
CA VAL A 196 -5.24 5.98 11.95
C VAL A 196 -5.20 6.38 13.42
N LYS A 197 -6.26 6.15 14.19
CA LYS A 197 -6.27 6.47 15.62
C LYS A 197 -5.17 5.74 16.39
N GLY A 198 -4.94 4.47 16.07
CA GLY A 198 -3.92 3.67 16.75
C GLY A 198 -2.49 3.94 16.31
N GLN A 199 -2.26 4.79 15.30
CA GLN A 199 -0.93 5.12 14.75
C GLN A 199 -0.81 6.61 14.40
N PHE A 200 -1.59 7.48 15.05
CA PHE A 200 -1.77 8.88 14.64
C PHE A 200 -0.44 9.63 14.59
N ASP A 201 0.38 9.53 15.65
CA ASP A 201 1.67 10.21 15.75
C ASP A 201 2.67 9.75 14.67
N LEU A 202 2.58 8.48 14.25
CA LEU A 202 3.39 7.94 13.16
C LEU A 202 2.95 8.53 11.81
N PHE A 203 1.63 8.63 11.57
CA PHE A 203 1.12 9.31 10.37
C PHE A 203 1.53 10.79 10.37
N GLN A 204 1.40 11.48 11.50
CA GLN A 204 1.77 12.88 11.63
C GLN A 204 3.25 13.08 11.32
N SER A 205 4.14 12.29 11.93
CA SER A 205 5.58 12.35 11.67
C SER A 205 5.91 12.03 10.21
N MET A 206 5.28 11.00 9.65
CA MET A 206 5.47 10.55 8.26
C MET A 206 5.05 11.59 7.23
N TYR A 207 4.00 12.37 7.50
CA TYR A 207 3.42 13.32 6.54
C TYR A 207 3.79 14.79 6.78
N LYS A 208 4.33 15.15 7.94
CA LYS A 208 4.79 16.50 8.30
C LYS A 208 5.61 17.20 7.20
N PRO A 209 6.70 16.60 6.64
CA PRO A 209 7.50 17.30 5.64
C PRO A 209 6.71 17.62 4.35
N PHE A 210 5.79 16.75 3.95
CA PHE A 210 4.97 16.96 2.73
C PHE A 210 3.85 17.98 2.96
N LEU A 211 3.31 18.06 4.18
CA LEU A 211 2.36 19.09 4.56
C LEU A 211 3.00 20.49 4.53
N GLN A 212 4.24 20.61 5.05
CA GLN A 212 5.02 21.85 4.98
C GLN A 212 5.32 22.26 3.52
N GLU A 213 5.60 21.29 2.65
CA GLU A 213 5.76 21.53 1.21
C GLU A 213 4.47 22.07 0.57
N CYS A 214 3.31 21.49 0.90
CA CYS A 214 2.01 21.95 0.42
C CYS A 214 1.65 23.35 0.95
N GLU A 215 1.97 23.66 2.20
CA GLU A 215 1.78 24.99 2.79
C GLU A 215 2.64 26.05 2.08
N THR A 216 3.91 25.75 1.84
CA THR A 216 4.84 26.61 1.08
C THR A 216 4.30 26.88 -0.34
N LYS A 217 3.66 25.89 -0.96
CA LYS A 217 3.00 26.01 -2.27
C LYS A 217 1.62 26.66 -2.22
N ASN A 218 1.17 27.14 -1.05
CA ASN A 218 -0.18 27.70 -0.82
C ASN A 218 -1.34 26.74 -1.19
N LEU A 219 -1.11 25.42 -1.18
CA LEU A 219 -2.15 24.42 -1.46
C LEU A 219 -3.05 24.17 -0.23
N LEU A 220 -2.51 24.38 0.96
CA LEU A 220 -3.23 24.30 2.23
C LEU A 220 -2.61 25.24 3.28
N ARG A 221 -3.34 25.46 4.37
CA ARG A 221 -2.87 26.20 5.55
C ARG A 221 -3.40 25.55 6.82
N PHE A 222 -2.61 25.58 7.88
CA PHE A 222 -3.09 25.21 9.21
C PHE A 222 -3.97 26.31 9.78
N SER A 223 -5.07 25.94 10.42
CA SER A 223 -5.86 26.88 11.22
C SER A 223 -5.11 27.19 12.53
N SER A 224 -5.53 28.25 13.22
CA SER A 224 -4.97 28.67 14.51
C SER A 224 -4.92 27.60 15.61
N ALA A 225 -5.63 26.48 15.45
CA ALA A 225 -5.67 25.37 16.41
C ALA A 225 -4.77 24.17 16.01
N GLU A 226 -3.92 24.29 14.98
CA GLU A 226 -3.00 23.26 14.39
C GLU A 226 -3.61 21.90 14.01
N THR A 227 -4.88 21.69 14.34
CA THR A 227 -5.65 20.45 14.19
C THR A 227 -6.54 20.47 12.95
N ASN A 228 -6.99 21.67 12.55
CA ASN A 228 -7.79 21.89 11.34
C ASN A 228 -6.92 22.42 10.22
N LEU A 229 -7.18 21.95 9.00
CA LEU A 229 -6.56 22.40 7.77
C LEU A 229 -7.63 23.00 6.85
N VAL A 230 -7.23 24.04 6.14
CA VAL A 230 -8.02 24.66 5.08
C VAL A 230 -7.21 24.56 3.80
N GLN A 231 -7.77 23.94 2.75
CA GLN A 231 -7.11 23.81 1.45
C GLN A 231 -7.64 24.80 0.43
N ASP A 232 -6.79 25.18 -0.53
CA ASP A 232 -7.21 25.96 -1.69
C ASP A 232 -8.06 25.09 -2.62
N SER A 233 -9.33 25.46 -2.78
CA SER A 233 -10.30 24.79 -3.64
C SER A 233 -10.32 25.34 -5.07
N SER A 234 -9.37 26.21 -5.45
CA SER A 234 -9.26 26.75 -6.79
C SER A 234 -9.00 25.67 -7.85
N LEU A 235 -9.33 26.00 -9.10
CA LEU A 235 -9.02 25.14 -10.24
C LEU A 235 -7.51 25.01 -10.47
N SER A 236 -6.73 26.07 -10.19
CA SER A 236 -5.26 26.04 -10.27
C SER A 236 -4.65 25.09 -9.24
N SER A 237 -5.12 25.13 -7.99
CA SER A 237 -4.72 24.17 -6.96
C SER A 237 -5.06 22.73 -7.38
N SER A 238 -6.28 22.52 -7.88
CA SER A 238 -6.71 21.21 -8.37
C SER A 238 -5.83 20.68 -9.51
N ARG A 239 -5.41 21.54 -10.45
CA ARG A 239 -4.46 21.18 -11.52
C ARG A 239 -3.07 20.83 -10.96
N SER A 240 -2.58 21.59 -9.99
CA SER A 240 -1.30 21.31 -9.32
C SER A 240 -1.32 19.97 -8.54
N LEU A 241 -2.43 19.65 -7.90
CA LEU A 241 -2.60 18.35 -7.23
C LEU A 241 -2.63 17.21 -8.25
N VAL A 242 -3.36 17.38 -9.36
CA VAL A 242 -3.40 16.36 -10.42
C VAL A 242 -2.05 16.18 -11.12
N SER A 243 -1.28 17.24 -11.35
CA SER A 243 0.07 17.13 -11.96
C SER A 243 1.06 16.38 -11.06
N SER A 244 0.83 16.41 -9.74
CA SER A 244 1.62 15.69 -8.73
C SER A 244 1.23 14.20 -8.61
N LEU A 245 0.19 13.74 -9.31
CA LEU A 245 -0.19 12.33 -9.34
C LEU A 245 0.73 11.50 -10.26
N PRO A 246 0.88 10.19 -10.00
CA PRO A 246 1.67 9.29 -10.82
C PRO A 246 1.25 9.28 -12.29
N ALA A 247 2.19 9.02 -13.19
CA ALA A 247 1.95 9.10 -14.64
C ALA A 247 0.83 8.16 -15.08
N SER A 248 0.76 6.95 -14.53
CA SER A 248 -0.30 6.00 -14.86
C SER A 248 -1.69 6.49 -14.42
N VAL A 249 -1.78 7.23 -13.31
CA VAL A 249 -3.04 7.82 -12.81
C VAL A 249 -3.46 8.97 -13.71
N ARG A 250 -2.53 9.90 -13.99
CA ARG A 250 -2.78 11.03 -14.91
C ARG A 250 -3.19 10.57 -16.30
N SER A 251 -2.57 9.50 -16.82
CA SER A 251 -2.93 8.91 -18.11
C SER A 251 -4.37 8.37 -18.09
N GLN A 252 -4.78 7.67 -17.03
CA GLN A 252 -6.17 7.20 -16.91
C GLN A 252 -7.17 8.35 -16.76
N MET A 253 -6.83 9.38 -15.99
CA MET A 253 -7.67 10.58 -15.89
C MET A 253 -7.78 11.29 -17.24
N SER A 254 -6.68 11.41 -18.00
CA SER A 254 -6.66 11.99 -19.35
C SER A 254 -7.56 11.21 -20.32
N LYS A 255 -7.60 9.88 -20.23
CA LYS A 255 -8.53 9.06 -21.03
C LYS A 255 -10.00 9.30 -20.72
N LEU A 256 -10.31 9.71 -19.48
CA LEU A 256 -11.68 9.94 -19.03
C LEU A 256 -12.16 11.38 -19.22
N LEU A 257 -11.26 12.36 -19.08
CA LEU A 257 -11.59 13.79 -19.11
C LEU A 257 -11.03 14.53 -20.34
N GLY A 258 -10.17 13.88 -21.13
CA GLY A 258 -9.41 14.48 -22.23
C GLY A 258 -8.05 15.01 -21.79
N GLU A 259 -7.23 15.37 -22.79
CA GLU A 259 -5.91 15.98 -22.60
C GLU A 259 -5.78 17.29 -23.40
N LYS A 260 -5.06 18.26 -22.83
CA LYS A 260 -4.60 19.46 -23.53
C LYS A 260 -3.10 19.37 -23.76
N LYS A 261 -2.69 19.64 -25.00
CA LYS A 261 -1.27 19.83 -25.33
C LYS A 261 -0.90 21.28 -25.04
N ILE A 262 0.07 21.47 -24.16
CA ILE A 262 0.65 22.77 -23.85
C ILE A 262 2.05 22.78 -24.45
N LEU A 263 2.30 23.68 -25.40
CA LEU A 263 3.66 23.98 -25.80
C LEU A 263 4.26 24.92 -24.76
N SER A 264 5.36 24.52 -24.15
CA SER A 264 6.19 25.47 -23.41
C SER A 264 6.88 26.42 -24.38
N GLU A 265 7.27 27.59 -23.87
CA GLU A 265 8.09 28.57 -24.60
C GLU A 265 9.43 27.96 -25.06
N THR A 266 9.89 26.89 -24.40
CA THR A 266 11.07 26.10 -24.77
C THR A 266 10.81 25.02 -25.82
N GLY A 267 9.62 24.98 -26.43
CA GLY A 267 9.24 24.01 -27.47
C GLY A 267 8.91 22.60 -26.95
N ARG A 268 8.90 22.38 -25.63
CA ARG A 268 8.52 21.08 -25.05
C ARG A 268 7.00 20.97 -25.00
N VAL A 269 6.47 19.88 -25.54
CA VAL A 269 5.04 19.57 -25.46
C VAL A 269 4.75 18.85 -24.15
N SER A 270 4.05 19.51 -23.22
CA SER A 270 3.47 18.89 -22.04
C SER A 270 2.02 18.47 -22.31
N ARG A 271 1.59 17.37 -21.70
CA ARG A 271 0.20 16.92 -21.75
C ARG A 271 -0.40 17.07 -20.36
N GLU A 272 -1.45 17.88 -20.26
CA GLU A 272 -2.19 18.08 -19.02
C GLU A 272 -3.58 17.47 -19.11
N VAL A 273 -4.04 16.92 -17.99
CA VAL A 273 -5.40 16.41 -17.84
C VAL A 273 -6.37 17.60 -17.96
N CYS A 274 -7.35 17.50 -18.85
CA CYS A 274 -8.42 18.50 -18.94
C CYS A 274 -9.30 18.41 -17.68
N ILE A 275 -9.28 19.44 -16.86
CA ILE A 275 -10.14 19.54 -15.66
C ILE A 275 -10.93 20.84 -15.76
N GLY A 276 -12.26 20.73 -15.76
CA GLY A 276 -13.21 21.84 -15.73
C GLY A 276 -13.54 22.32 -14.32
N SER A 277 -13.56 21.41 -13.34
CA SER A 277 -13.79 21.74 -11.93
C SER A 277 -13.08 20.78 -10.98
N ARG A 278 -12.97 21.18 -9.70
CA ARG A 278 -12.42 20.34 -8.64
C ARG A 278 -13.24 19.07 -8.45
N GLU A 279 -14.57 19.18 -8.48
CA GLU A 279 -15.50 18.08 -8.31
C GLU A 279 -15.37 17.05 -9.43
N GLU A 280 -15.13 17.51 -10.67
CA GLU A 280 -14.87 16.64 -11.81
C GLU A 280 -13.55 15.86 -11.62
N ALA A 281 -12.47 16.54 -11.21
CA ALA A 281 -11.20 15.89 -10.89
C ALA A 281 -11.34 14.87 -9.77
N ALA A 282 -12.04 15.22 -8.68
CA ALA A 282 -12.27 14.36 -7.53
C ALA A 282 -13.06 13.09 -7.91
N LYS A 283 -14.17 13.24 -8.65
CA LYS A 283 -14.98 12.12 -9.15
C LYS A 283 -14.17 11.20 -10.08
N CYS A 284 -13.36 11.79 -10.96
CA CYS A 284 -12.51 11.02 -11.86
C CYS A 284 -11.43 10.26 -11.08
N MET A 285 -10.79 10.92 -10.11
CA MET A 285 -9.78 10.30 -9.25
C MET A 285 -10.38 9.14 -8.45
N GLU A 286 -11.56 9.32 -7.85
CA GLU A 286 -12.28 8.26 -7.15
C GLU A 286 -12.56 7.06 -8.06
N LYS A 287 -13.03 7.29 -9.29
CA LYS A 287 -13.29 6.23 -10.28
C LYS A 287 -12.01 5.47 -10.65
N VAL A 288 -10.91 6.18 -10.88
CA VAL A 288 -9.60 5.58 -11.21
C VAL A 288 -9.10 4.72 -10.06
N MET A 289 -9.10 5.24 -8.83
CA MET A 289 -8.63 4.50 -7.66
C MET A 289 -9.52 3.29 -7.35
N LYS A 290 -10.84 3.46 -7.38
CA LYS A 290 -11.81 2.38 -7.13
C LYS A 290 -11.60 1.21 -8.08
N ARG A 291 -11.46 1.48 -9.38
CA ARG A 291 -11.22 0.41 -10.38
C ARG A 291 -9.89 -0.29 -10.12
N ARG A 292 -8.84 0.47 -9.85
CA ARG A 292 -7.48 -0.05 -9.70
C ARG A 292 -7.35 -0.97 -8.49
N VAL A 293 -7.79 -0.50 -7.33
CA VAL A 293 -7.78 -1.27 -6.08
C VAL A 293 -8.68 -2.50 -6.19
N MET A 294 -9.85 -2.40 -6.83
CA MET A 294 -10.74 -3.55 -7.06
C MET A 294 -10.04 -4.65 -7.88
N VAL A 295 -9.41 -4.28 -9.00
CA VAL A 295 -8.68 -5.24 -9.86
C VAL A 295 -7.55 -5.90 -9.08
N SER A 296 -6.74 -5.12 -8.37
CA SER A 296 -5.63 -5.64 -7.59
C SER A 296 -6.07 -6.52 -6.42
N SER A 297 -7.14 -6.13 -5.72
CA SER A 297 -7.74 -6.95 -4.67
C SER A 297 -8.27 -8.28 -5.21
N ALA A 298 -8.95 -8.27 -6.36
CA ALA A 298 -9.50 -9.48 -6.96
C ALA A 298 -8.37 -10.45 -7.36
N ARG A 299 -7.39 -9.93 -8.11
CA ARG A 299 -6.20 -10.69 -8.55
C ARG A 299 -5.46 -11.30 -7.37
N GLN A 300 -5.25 -10.53 -6.31
CA GLN A 300 -4.53 -11.03 -5.14
C GLN A 300 -5.34 -12.01 -4.30
N ALA A 301 -6.67 -11.88 -4.25
CA ALA A 301 -7.52 -12.88 -3.62
C ALA A 301 -7.43 -14.23 -4.35
N VAL A 302 -7.47 -14.23 -5.68
CA VAL A 302 -7.31 -15.44 -6.50
C VAL A 302 -5.92 -16.04 -6.32
N SER A 303 -4.87 -15.23 -6.43
CA SER A 303 -3.49 -15.68 -6.22
C SER A 303 -3.27 -16.24 -4.81
N GLY A 304 -3.85 -15.61 -3.79
CA GLY A 304 -3.76 -16.06 -2.40
C GLY A 304 -4.48 -17.39 -2.17
N PHE A 305 -5.62 -17.60 -2.81
CA PHE A 305 -6.34 -18.88 -2.77
C PHE A 305 -5.50 -20.01 -3.37
N LEU A 306 -4.87 -19.77 -4.52
CA LEU A 306 -3.94 -20.73 -5.12
C LEU A 306 -2.75 -20.99 -4.19
N ALA A 307 -2.11 -19.93 -3.68
CA ALA A 307 -0.91 -20.01 -2.85
C ALA A 307 -1.11 -20.75 -1.52
N ALA A 308 -2.25 -20.60 -0.87
CA ALA A 308 -2.54 -21.25 0.41
C ALA A 308 -3.01 -22.72 0.24
N GLY A 309 -3.57 -23.08 -0.92
CA GLY A 309 -4.32 -24.32 -1.10
C GLY A 309 -5.68 -24.27 -0.40
N ALA A 310 -6.60 -25.16 -0.80
CA ALA A 310 -8.02 -25.09 -0.42
C ALA A 310 -8.27 -25.05 1.11
N ILE A 311 -7.46 -25.78 1.90
CA ILE A 311 -7.64 -25.90 3.35
C ILE A 311 -7.23 -24.61 4.09
N ASN A 312 -6.02 -24.09 3.84
CA ASN A 312 -5.53 -22.88 4.51
C ASN A 312 -6.24 -21.60 4.02
N ALA A 313 -6.67 -21.58 2.76
CA ALA A 313 -7.47 -20.47 2.24
C ALA A 313 -8.81 -20.34 2.98
N THR A 314 -9.45 -21.47 3.29
CA THR A 314 -10.74 -21.52 4.01
C THR A 314 -10.58 -21.04 5.46
N VAL A 315 -9.51 -21.43 6.15
CA VAL A 315 -9.19 -20.94 7.51
C VAL A 315 -8.87 -19.45 7.52
N TYR A 316 -8.14 -18.94 6.52
CA TYR A 316 -7.83 -17.51 6.42
C TYR A 316 -9.10 -16.67 6.15
N LEU A 317 -9.93 -17.10 5.21
CA LEU A 317 -11.20 -16.45 4.90
C LEU A 317 -12.14 -16.45 6.12
N SER A 318 -12.24 -17.56 6.86
CA SER A 318 -13.13 -17.64 8.03
C SER A 318 -12.71 -16.71 9.17
N GLN A 319 -11.41 -16.60 9.46
CA GLN A 319 -10.91 -15.65 10.48
C GLN A 319 -11.20 -14.20 10.10
N LYS A 320 -11.11 -13.87 8.81
CA LYS A 320 -11.38 -12.54 8.27
C LYS A 320 -12.87 -12.22 8.27
N MET A 321 -13.71 -13.16 7.84
CA MET A 321 -15.17 -13.04 7.91
C MET A 321 -15.66 -12.90 9.35
N ARG A 322 -15.08 -13.65 10.31
CA ARG A 322 -15.42 -13.50 11.74
C ARG A 322 -15.11 -12.09 12.26
N LYS A 323 -13.95 -11.53 11.88
CA LYS A 323 -13.60 -10.14 12.22
C LYS A 323 -14.59 -9.14 11.61
N ALA A 324 -15.00 -9.35 10.36
CA ALA A 324 -15.99 -8.49 9.70
C ALA A 324 -17.37 -8.58 10.39
N TRP A 325 -17.82 -9.78 10.75
CA TRP A 325 -19.10 -9.98 11.46
C TRP A 325 -19.11 -9.27 12.81
N ASN A 326 -18.09 -9.49 13.65
CA ASN A 326 -17.97 -8.88 14.97
C ASN A 326 -17.81 -7.35 14.93
N SER A 327 -17.51 -6.77 13.76
CA SER A 327 -17.44 -5.30 13.59
C SER A 327 -18.77 -4.68 13.18
N ARG A 328 -19.74 -5.49 12.73
CA ARG A 328 -21.07 -5.06 12.28
C ARG A 328 -22.16 -5.27 13.32
N SER A 329 -21.91 -6.12 14.32
CA SER A 329 -22.72 -6.29 15.54
C SER A 329 -22.38 -5.22 16.56
#